data_AF-W9Y772-F1
#
_entry.id   AF-W9Y772-F1
#
_cell.length_a   1.000
_cell.length_b   1.000
_cell.length_c   1.000
_cell.angle_alpha   90.00
_cell.angle_beta   90.00
_cell.angle_gamma   90.00
#
_symmetry.space_group_name_H-M   'P 1'
#
loop_
_entity.id
_entity.type
_entity.pdbx_description
1 polymer ?
#
loop_
_entity_poly.entity_id
_entity_poly.type
_entity_poly.pdbx_seq_one_letter_code
_entity_poly.pdbx_strand_id
1 'polypeptide(L)'
;MSKEDANESVPSSRESSEASETQAAARRSSSAKKSSKASKPRLTPSQKSFNHKDAENKRRTAIRERFTELSRMVPGAMGQERSEQVMLSKTTDFLREMLLEQRRLEAMADDQGIQIDDDGRLGDHDFGGPNWKGKNMEQYEASKERKGSGTAQNANSGEDQD
;
A
#
# COMPACT_ATOMS: atom_id res chain seq x y z
N MET A 1 49.14 19.84 -27.34
CA MET A 1 48.93 19.10 -26.07
C MET A 1 47.44 19.15 -25.77
N SER A 2 46.56 18.53 -26.56
CA SER A 2 46.14 17.11 -26.49
C SER A 2 46.17 16.54 -25.08
N LYS A 3 44.98 16.44 -24.47
CA LYS A 3 44.50 15.22 -23.81
C LYS A 3 42.98 15.27 -23.76
N GLU A 4 42.45 14.22 -24.34
CA GLU A 4 41.08 13.81 -24.58
C GLU A 4 40.95 12.55 -23.74
N ASP A 5 39.89 12.44 -22.93
CA ASP A 5 39.49 11.16 -22.35
C ASP A 5 37.96 11.12 -22.37
N ALA A 6 37.49 10.39 -23.38
CA ALA A 6 36.14 9.88 -23.47
C ALA A 6 35.99 8.67 -22.54
N ASN A 7 34.87 8.57 -21.82
CA ASN A 7 34.30 7.26 -21.55
C ASN A 7 32.77 7.34 -21.55
N GLU A 8 32.21 6.57 -22.45
CA GLU A 8 30.80 6.50 -22.84
C GLU A 8 30.16 5.27 -22.19
N SER A 9 28.85 5.34 -21.96
CA SER A 9 27.88 4.22 -22.01
C SER A 9 27.93 3.13 -20.92
N VAL A 10 26.90 3.08 -20.05
CA VAL A 10 25.65 2.31 -20.30
C VAL A 10 24.64 2.41 -19.13
N PRO A 11 23.33 2.67 -19.38
CA PRO A 11 22.27 2.53 -18.39
C PRO A 11 21.76 1.09 -18.35
N SER A 12 21.89 0.41 -17.20
CA SER A 12 21.33 -0.93 -17.00
C SER A 12 19.86 -0.84 -16.59
N SER A 13 18.98 -0.94 -17.57
CA SER A 13 17.60 -1.37 -17.40
C SER A 13 17.57 -2.76 -16.77
N ARG A 14 16.84 -2.94 -15.66
CA ARG A 14 16.31 -4.27 -15.29
C ARG A 14 14.96 -4.15 -14.62
N GLU A 15 13.99 -4.13 -15.51
CA GLU A 15 12.66 -4.72 -15.44
C GLU A 15 12.36 -5.62 -14.22
N SER A 16 11.23 -5.29 -13.59
CA SER A 16 10.15 -6.15 -13.10
C SER A 16 10.46 -7.60 -12.70
N SER A 17 10.07 -7.95 -11.48
CA SER A 17 9.66 -9.33 -11.15
C SER A 17 8.67 -9.28 -9.97
N GLU A 18 7.40 -9.03 -10.29
CA GLU A 18 6.31 -9.65 -9.58
C GLU A 18 6.22 -11.11 -10.06
N ALA A 19 6.39 -12.06 -9.15
CA ALA A 19 5.86 -13.41 -9.28
C ALA A 19 5.63 -13.98 -7.87
N SER A 20 4.39 -14.39 -7.67
CA SER A 20 3.73 -14.81 -6.45
C SER A 20 4.32 -16.02 -5.73
N GLU A 21 4.03 -16.06 -4.43
CA GLU A 21 3.54 -17.20 -3.64
C GLU A 21 4.14 -18.59 -3.90
N THR A 22 4.82 -19.13 -2.89
CA THR A 22 4.33 -20.25 -2.04
C THR A 22 5.48 -20.77 -1.18
N GLN A 23 5.13 -21.42 -0.06
CA GLN A 23 5.97 -22.18 0.88
C GLN A 23 6.27 -21.50 2.21
N ALA A 24 5.20 -21.38 3.01
CA ALA A 24 5.29 -21.70 4.43
C ALA A 24 5.38 -23.24 4.62
N ALA A 25 6.03 -23.64 5.72
CA ALA A 25 6.06 -24.99 6.31
C ALA A 25 7.02 -26.03 5.74
N ALA A 26 8.28 -25.96 6.19
CA ALA A 26 9.17 -27.04 6.63
C ALA A 26 10.61 -26.48 6.53
N ARG A 27 11.52 -26.49 7.51
CA ARG A 27 11.94 -27.58 8.38
C ARG A 27 12.71 -26.93 9.55
N ARG A 28 12.41 -27.34 10.78
CA ARG A 28 13.31 -27.16 11.93
C ARG A 28 14.37 -28.27 11.89
N SER A 29 15.58 -27.91 12.32
CA SER A 29 16.69 -28.73 12.82
C SER A 29 17.91 -29.03 11.93
N SER A 30 19.05 -28.64 12.52
CA SER A 30 20.43 -29.16 12.47
C SER A 30 21.31 -29.01 11.22
N SER A 31 22.12 -27.95 11.29
CA SER A 31 23.59 -27.94 11.32
C SER A 31 24.43 -28.62 10.22
N ALA A 32 25.40 -27.81 9.76
CA ALA A 32 26.72 -28.17 9.27
C ALA A 32 26.85 -28.52 7.78
N LYS A 33 27.08 -27.47 6.96
CA LYS A 33 28.13 -27.48 5.92
C LYS A 33 28.56 -26.04 5.62
N LYS A 34 29.81 -25.76 5.97
CA LYS A 34 30.53 -24.49 5.79
C LYS A 34 30.96 -24.39 4.33
N SER A 35 30.37 -23.46 3.58
CA SER A 35 30.93 -22.98 2.30
C SER A 35 30.81 -21.45 2.24
N SER A 36 31.93 -20.80 2.60
CA SER A 36 32.45 -19.52 2.10
C SER A 36 31.50 -18.58 1.34
N LYS A 37 30.39 -18.16 1.95
CA LYS A 37 29.77 -16.89 1.60
C LYS A 37 30.20 -15.91 2.68
N ALA A 38 30.95 -14.88 2.28
CA ALA A 38 31.24 -13.72 3.12
C ALA A 38 29.94 -13.34 3.84
N SER A 39 29.86 -13.71 5.12
CA SER A 39 28.69 -13.48 5.95
C SER A 39 28.58 -11.97 6.04
N LYS A 40 27.58 -11.39 5.38
CA LYS A 40 27.32 -9.96 5.46
C LYS A 40 27.39 -9.58 6.95
N PRO A 41 28.23 -8.61 7.34
CA PRO A 41 28.38 -8.26 8.75
C PRO A 41 27.00 -7.90 9.30
N ARG A 42 26.65 -8.45 10.47
CA ARG A 42 25.43 -8.07 11.18
C ARG A 42 25.51 -6.55 11.40
N LEU A 43 24.50 -5.82 10.94
CA LEU A 43 24.46 -4.36 11.06
C LEU A 43 24.72 -3.94 12.52
N THR A 44 25.67 -3.03 12.71
CA THR A 44 25.95 -2.48 14.04
C THR A 44 24.72 -1.69 14.55
N PRO A 45 24.56 -1.49 15.87
CA PRO A 45 23.46 -0.68 16.40
C PRO A 45 23.37 0.72 15.76
N SER A 46 24.51 1.35 15.51
CA SER A 46 24.60 2.65 14.82
C SER A 46 24.12 2.57 13.36
N GLN A 47 24.55 1.55 12.61
CA GLN A 47 24.09 1.32 11.23
C GLN A 47 22.60 1.03 11.16
N LYS A 48 22.04 0.28 12.12
CA LYS A 48 20.59 0.02 12.19
C LYS A 48 19.81 1.32 12.41
N SER A 49 20.27 2.17 13.32
CA SER A 49 19.64 3.47 13.60
C SER A 49 19.67 4.39 12.38
N PHE A 50 20.81 4.44 11.68
CA PHE A 50 20.93 5.20 10.43
C PHE A 50 20.00 4.67 9.34
N ASN A 51 20.01 3.36 9.07
CA ASN A 51 19.14 2.74 8.07
C ASN A 51 17.66 2.92 8.40
N HIS A 52 17.27 2.88 9.68
CA HIS A 52 15.90 3.12 10.08
C HIS A 52 15.47 4.57 9.77
N LYS A 53 16.31 5.56 10.08
CA LYS A 53 16.03 6.96 9.76
C LYS A 53 15.97 7.20 8.25
N ASP A 54 16.87 6.60 7.50
CA ASP A 54 16.92 6.73 6.05
C ASP A 54 15.70 6.09 5.37
N ALA A 55 15.36 4.86 5.75
CA ALA A 55 14.19 4.16 5.25
C ALA A 55 12.89 4.93 5.56
N GLU A 56 12.78 5.51 6.75
CA GLU A 56 11.61 6.31 7.13
C GLU A 56 11.56 7.64 6.37
N ASN A 57 12.69 8.32 6.18
CA ASN A 57 12.75 9.52 5.35
C ASN A 57 12.34 9.21 3.91
N LYS A 58 12.84 8.12 3.32
CA LYS A 58 12.44 7.65 1.99
C LYS A 58 10.95 7.37 1.92
N ARG A 59 10.39 6.65 2.91
CA ARG A 59 8.96 6.38 3.00
C ARG A 59 8.15 7.68 3.03
N ARG A 60 8.53 8.65 3.86
CA ARG A 60 7.85 9.95 3.96
C ARG A 60 7.94 10.77 2.68
N THR A 61 9.10 10.77 2.02
CA THR A 61 9.28 11.47 0.74
C THR A 61 8.38 10.87 -0.34
N ALA A 62 8.36 9.54 -0.45
CA ALA A 62 7.46 8.85 -1.39
C ALA A 62 5.98 9.18 -1.13
N ILE A 63 5.55 9.25 0.14
CA ILE A 63 4.19 9.65 0.47
C ILE A 63 3.91 11.08 -0.01
N ARG A 64 4.80 12.04 0.26
CA ARG A 64 4.60 13.44 -0.17
C ARG A 64 4.52 13.57 -1.69
N GLU A 65 5.36 12.84 -2.42
CA GLU A 65 5.32 12.82 -3.89
C GLU A 65 3.93 12.38 -4.40
N ARG A 66 3.32 11.35 -3.78
CA ARG A 66 1.96 10.93 -4.12
C ARG A 66 0.90 11.98 -3.81
N PHE A 67 1.04 12.74 -2.72
CA PHE A 67 0.14 13.86 -2.43
C PHE A 67 0.28 14.99 -3.46
N THR A 68 1.50 15.27 -3.93
CA THR A 68 1.72 16.22 -5.02
C THR A 68 1.09 15.74 -6.33
N GLU A 69 1.23 14.47 -6.69
CA GLU A 69 0.55 13.88 -7.86
C GLU A 69 -0.98 14.03 -7.76
N LEU A 70 -1.53 13.70 -6.59
CA LEU A 70 -2.98 13.77 -6.35
C LEU A 70 -3.52 15.21 -6.45
N SER A 71 -2.73 16.20 -6.00
CA SER A 71 -3.11 17.62 -6.12
C SER A 71 -3.26 18.12 -7.57
N ARG A 72 -2.66 17.42 -8.55
CA ARG A 72 -2.77 17.72 -9.98
C ARG A 72 -4.00 17.07 -10.62
N MET A 73 -4.47 15.95 -10.07
CA MET A 73 -5.62 15.22 -10.58
C MET A 73 -6.95 15.77 -10.04
N VAL A 74 -6.96 16.23 -8.79
CA VAL A 74 -8.18 16.72 -8.14
C VAL A 74 -8.36 18.22 -8.39
N PRO A 75 -9.44 18.64 -9.08
CA PRO A 75 -9.74 20.05 -9.31
C PRO A 75 -9.81 20.83 -7.99
N GLY A 76 -9.17 22.01 -7.94
CA GLY A 76 -9.17 22.86 -6.75
C GLY A 76 -8.31 22.36 -5.57
N ALA A 77 -7.53 21.29 -5.75
CA ALA A 77 -6.59 20.77 -4.74
C ALA A 77 -5.13 21.24 -4.93
N MET A 78 -4.83 21.97 -6.01
CA MET A 78 -3.48 22.50 -6.26
C MET A 78 -2.99 23.35 -5.08
N GLY A 79 -1.75 23.08 -4.64
CA GLY A 79 -1.13 23.77 -3.49
C GLY A 79 -1.61 23.31 -2.10
N GLN A 80 -2.54 22.34 -2.02
CA GLN A 80 -2.98 21.76 -0.74
C GLN A 80 -2.21 20.49 -0.34
N GLU A 81 -1.12 20.16 -1.04
CA GLU A 81 -0.27 18.98 -0.79
C GLU A 81 0.33 18.90 0.62
N ARG A 82 0.40 20.02 1.35
CA ARG A 82 0.86 20.07 2.75
C ARG A 82 -0.24 19.84 3.79
N SER A 83 -1.51 19.95 3.40
CA SER A 83 -2.65 19.75 4.28
C SER A 83 -3.30 18.41 3.96
N GLU A 84 -2.74 17.35 4.56
CA GLU A 84 -3.13 15.96 4.24
C GLU A 84 -4.64 15.75 4.36
N GLN A 85 -5.24 16.24 5.45
CA GLN A 85 -6.68 16.14 5.69
C GLN A 85 -7.51 16.85 4.62
N VAL A 86 -7.16 18.10 4.28
CA VAL A 86 -7.91 18.89 3.29
C VAL A 86 -7.81 18.26 1.90
N MET A 87 -6.64 17.76 1.54
CA MET A 87 -6.40 17.08 0.27
C MET A 87 -7.28 15.82 0.17
N LEU A 88 -7.28 14.97 1.20
CA LEU A 88 -8.09 13.76 1.23
C LEU A 88 -9.59 14.06 1.18
N SER A 89 -10.07 15.04 1.95
CA SER A 89 -11.49 15.46 1.91
C SER A 89 -11.92 15.93 0.52
N LYS A 90 -11.13 16.83 -0.11
CA LYS A 90 -11.42 17.29 -1.48
C LYS A 90 -11.41 16.15 -2.49
N THR A 91 -10.50 15.19 -2.33
CA THR A 91 -10.43 14.01 -3.19
C THR A 91 -11.69 13.16 -3.04
N THR A 92 -12.15 12.91 -1.82
CA THR A 92 -13.38 12.13 -1.60
C THR A 92 -14.62 12.83 -2.14
N ASP A 93 -14.70 14.15 -2.04
CA ASP A 93 -15.81 14.91 -2.59
C ASP A 93 -15.82 14.89 -4.12
N PHE A 94 -14.65 15.08 -4.75
CA PHE A 94 -14.50 14.96 -6.20
C PHE A 94 -14.86 13.56 -6.71
N LEU A 95 -14.44 12.50 -6.02
CA LEU A 95 -14.83 11.14 -6.39
C LEU A 95 -16.35 10.94 -6.32
N ARG A 96 -17.02 11.49 -5.28
CA ARG A 96 -18.48 11.44 -5.18
C ARG A 96 -19.14 12.15 -6.36
N GLU A 97 -18.66 13.33 -6.73
CA GLU A 97 -19.18 14.09 -7.87
C GLU A 97 -19.01 13.32 -9.19
N MET A 98 -17.85 12.69 -9.41
CA MET A 98 -17.60 11.88 -10.62
C MET A 98 -18.52 10.68 -10.74
N LEU A 99 -18.79 9.98 -9.64
CA LEU A 99 -19.73 8.86 -9.63
C LEU A 99 -21.18 9.30 -9.90
N LEU A 100 -21.59 10.46 -9.35
CA LEU A 100 -22.91 11.03 -9.64
C LEU A 100 -23.04 11.47 -11.09
N GLU A 101 -22.00 12.07 -11.66
CA GLU A 101 -22.00 12.46 -13.07
C GLU A 101 -22.02 11.24 -13.98
N GLN A 102 -21.29 10.18 -13.66
CA GLN A 102 -21.36 8.92 -14.41
C GLN A 102 -22.80 8.37 -14.43
N ARG A 103 -23.49 8.31 -13.28
CA ARG A 103 -24.89 7.86 -13.23
C ARG A 103 -25.83 8.75 -14.06
N ARG A 104 -25.59 10.06 -14.06
CA ARG A 104 -26.35 11.02 -14.87
C ARG A 104 -26.13 10.77 -16.37
N LEU A 105 -24.89 10.54 -16.79
CA LEU A 105 -24.55 10.25 -18.17
C LEU A 105 -25.13 8.90 -18.63
N GLU A 106 -25.11 7.88 -17.78
CA GLU A 106 -25.76 6.59 -18.03
C GLU A 106 -27.27 6.77 -18.25
N ALA A 107 -27.95 7.53 -17.39
CA ALA A 107 -29.38 7.82 -17.56
C ALA A 107 -29.70 8.59 -18.86
N MET A 108 -28.83 9.53 -19.26
CA MET A 108 -28.97 10.25 -20.52
C MET A 108 -28.76 9.34 -21.74
N ALA A 109 -27.81 8.41 -21.65
CA ALA A 109 -27.56 7.43 -22.71
C ALA A 109 -28.75 6.47 -22.87
N ASP A 110 -29.34 6.02 -21.75
CA ASP A 110 -30.53 5.17 -21.76
C ASP A 110 -31.73 5.89 -22.41
N ASP A 111 -31.94 7.17 -22.10
CA ASP A 111 -32.99 8.00 -22.73
C ASP A 111 -32.78 8.17 -24.25
N GLN A 112 -31.52 8.23 -24.67
CA GLN A 112 -31.14 8.29 -26.09
C GLN A 112 -31.07 6.91 -26.77
N GLY A 113 -31.30 5.82 -26.04
CA GLY A 113 -31.22 4.44 -26.54
C GLY A 113 -29.80 3.96 -26.86
N ILE A 114 -28.77 4.62 -26.32
CA ILE A 114 -27.36 4.23 -26.48
C ILE A 114 -27.09 3.05 -25.53
N GLN A 115 -26.63 1.93 -26.09
CA GLN A 115 -26.27 0.75 -25.30
C GLN A 115 -24.95 0.98 -24.58
N ILE A 116 -24.97 0.93 -23.25
CA ILE A 116 -23.78 0.92 -22.37
C ILE A 116 -23.67 -0.47 -21.76
N ASP A 117 -22.47 -1.07 -21.84
CA ASP A 117 -22.16 -2.38 -21.26
C ASP A 117 -22.45 -2.39 -19.74
N ASP A 118 -23.20 -3.39 -19.28
CA ASP A 118 -23.61 -3.53 -17.88
C ASP A 118 -22.43 -3.74 -16.92
N ASP A 119 -21.31 -4.30 -17.40
CA ASP A 119 -20.11 -4.57 -16.58
C ASP A 119 -19.47 -3.29 -16.00
N GLY A 120 -19.76 -2.12 -16.59
CA GLY A 120 -19.25 -0.83 -16.14
C GLY A 120 -20.29 0.08 -15.47
N ARG A 121 -21.56 -0.34 -15.38
CA ARG A 121 -22.64 0.48 -14.81
C ARG A 121 -22.51 0.56 -13.30
N LEU A 122 -22.59 1.78 -12.77
CA LEU A 122 -22.57 1.98 -11.33
C LEU A 122 -23.88 1.54 -10.70
N GLY A 123 -23.81 0.53 -9.82
CA GLY A 123 -24.92 0.14 -8.97
C GLY A 123 -24.97 0.96 -7.69
N ASP A 124 -26.14 0.97 -7.04
CA ASP A 124 -26.31 1.62 -5.72
C ASP A 124 -25.39 1.01 -4.63
N HIS A 125 -24.85 -0.19 -4.86
CA HIS A 125 -23.92 -0.88 -3.97
C HIS A 125 -22.46 -0.37 -4.08
N ASP A 126 -22.09 0.27 -5.19
CA ASP A 126 -20.74 0.81 -5.42
C ASP A 126 -20.45 2.07 -4.59
N PHE A 127 -21.50 2.74 -4.10
CA PHE A 127 -21.41 3.97 -3.30
C PHE A 127 -21.06 3.75 -1.83
N GLY A 128 -20.55 2.58 -1.44
CA GLY A 128 -20.28 2.31 -0.03
C GLY A 128 -21.55 2.11 0.80
N GLY A 129 -22.64 1.64 0.16
CA GLY A 129 -23.94 1.43 0.79
C GLY A 129 -23.91 0.42 1.94
N PRO A 130 -25.07 0.10 2.56
CA PRO A 130 -25.15 -0.76 3.75
C PRO A 130 -24.46 -2.13 3.63
N ASN A 131 -24.25 -2.60 2.39
CA ASN A 131 -23.62 -3.88 2.06
C ASN A 131 -22.15 -3.76 1.64
N TRP A 132 -21.56 -2.56 1.66
CA TRP A 132 -20.15 -2.38 1.30
C TRP A 132 -19.26 -3.06 2.33
N LYS A 133 -18.49 -4.05 1.86
CA LYS A 133 -17.47 -4.74 2.64
C LYS A 133 -16.11 -4.45 2.04
N GLY A 134 -15.20 -3.89 2.84
CA GLY A 134 -13.81 -3.76 2.42
C GLY A 134 -13.22 -5.13 2.12
N LYS A 135 -12.53 -5.30 0.99
CA LYS A 135 -12.00 -6.59 0.49
C LYS A 135 -11.12 -7.37 1.49
N ASN A 136 -10.65 -6.72 2.57
CA ASN A 136 -9.83 -7.32 3.63
C ASN A 136 -10.38 -7.09 5.06
N MET A 137 -11.60 -6.58 5.21
CA MET A 137 -12.14 -6.26 6.54
C MET A 137 -12.37 -7.51 7.39
N GLU A 138 -12.90 -8.59 6.80
CA GLU A 138 -13.13 -9.85 7.51
C GLU A 138 -11.81 -10.47 8.02
N GLN A 139 -10.72 -10.36 7.24
CA GLN A 139 -9.41 -10.84 7.66
C GLN A 139 -8.83 -10.02 8.82
N TYR A 140 -9.06 -8.70 8.80
CA TYR A 140 -8.67 -7.81 9.89
C TYR A 140 -9.45 -8.10 11.18
N GLU A 141 -10.78 -8.26 11.07
CA GLU A 141 -11.65 -8.61 12.20
C GLU A 141 -11.28 -9.98 12.79
N ALA A 142 -11.12 -11.00 11.95
CA ALA A 142 -10.67 -12.33 12.39
C ALA A 142 -9.28 -12.31 13.04
N SER A 143 -8.35 -11.50 12.51
CA SER A 143 -7.02 -11.34 13.10
C SER A 143 -7.06 -10.60 14.44
N LYS A 144 -7.98 -9.63 14.59
CA LYS A 144 -8.23 -8.91 15.83
C LYS A 144 -8.82 -9.84 16.89
N GLU A 145 -9.78 -10.68 16.54
CA GLU A 145 -10.36 -11.67 17.45
C GLU A 145 -9.31 -12.69 17.94
N ARG A 146 -8.47 -13.20 17.02
CA ARG A 146 -7.36 -14.10 17.39
C ARG A 146 -6.31 -13.42 18.28
N LYS A 147 -6.08 -12.12 18.13
CA LYS A 147 -5.18 -11.34 18.99
C LYS A 147 -5.82 -11.02 20.35
N GLY A 148 -7.14 -10.83 20.40
CA GLY A 148 -7.91 -10.63 21.62
C GLY A 148 -8.01 -11.89 22.48
N SER A 149 -8.22 -13.06 21.87
CA SER A 149 -8.30 -14.34 22.59
C SER A 149 -6.96 -14.78 23.21
N GLY A 150 -5.83 -14.47 22.56
CA GLY A 150 -4.50 -14.75 23.11
C GLY A 150 -4.11 -13.89 24.32
N THR A 151 -4.77 -12.73 24.51
CA THR A 151 -4.53 -11.87 25.70
C THR A 151 -5.37 -12.33 26.90
N ALA A 152 -6.58 -12.85 26.67
CA ALA A 152 -7.45 -13.34 27.75
C ALA A 152 -6.96 -14.65 28.39
N GLN A 153 -6.26 -15.51 27.64
CA GLN A 153 -5.74 -16.78 28.17
C GLN A 153 -4.50 -16.63 29.07
N ASN A 154 -3.83 -15.47 29.08
CA ASN A 154 -2.64 -15.23 29.91
C ASN A 154 -2.94 -14.49 31.23
N ALA A 155 -4.21 -14.16 31.50
CA ALA A 155 -4.63 -13.46 32.73
C ALA A 155 -5.20 -14.41 33.80
N ASN A 156 -5.34 -15.71 33.52
CA ASN A 156 -6.02 -16.68 34.41
C ASN A 156 -5.07 -17.74 35.02
N SER A 157 -3.77 -17.47 35.14
CA SER A 157 -2.78 -18.42 35.67
C SER A 157 -1.91 -17.82 36.78
N GLY A 158 -2.48 -16.97 37.63
CA GLY A 158 -1.72 -16.17 38.60
C GLY A 158 -2.31 -16.06 40.02
N GLU A 159 -3.28 -16.88 40.41
CA GLU A 159 -3.76 -16.93 41.80
C GLU A 159 -3.98 -18.40 42.19
N ASP A 160 -2.99 -18.98 42.88
CA ASP A 160 -3.13 -20.01 43.93
C ASP A 160 -1.75 -20.64 44.21
N GLN A 161 -1.09 -20.17 45.27
CA GLN A 161 -0.21 -21.00 46.10
C GLN A 161 -0.02 -20.33 47.46
N ASP A 162 -0.54 -21.02 48.47
CA ASP A 162 -0.47 -20.78 49.92
C ASP A 162 0.96 -20.60 50.48
#